data_AF-A0AAD9RKS0-F1
#
_entry.id   AF-A0AAD9RKS0-F1
#
_cell.length_a   1.000
_cell.length_b   1.000
_cell.length_c   1.000
_cell.angle_alpha   90.00
_cell.angle_beta   90.00
_cell.angle_gamma   90.00
#
_symmetry.space_group_name_H-M   'P 1'
#
loop_
_entity.id
_entity.type
_entity.pdbx_description
1 polymer ?
#
loop_
_entity_poly.entity_id
_entity_poly.type
_entity_poly.pdbx_seq_one_letter_code
_entity_poly.pdbx_strand_id
1 'polypeptide(L)'
;MIKDMADDEAIQATNDDASECKRYAVQLGYWSDPFINFFVKQTARKAPEINRGYYARVKGIEVFIDKFLKLSGDKGQIINLGAGFDTLYWKLRNAGNSPTNFIELDFPSITAKKCYHIKKHKQLIDTLNTEDGEIRFSTTDLHAANYHLYT
;
A
#
# COMPACT_ATOMS: atom_id res chain seq x y z
N MET A 1 8.14 21.11 -21.62
CA MET A 1 7.49 19.83 -21.96
C MET A 1 8.46 18.65 -22.14
N ILE A 2 9.69 18.69 -21.57
CA ILE A 2 10.59 17.52 -21.49
C ILE A 2 10.84 17.10 -20.02
N LYS A 3 10.51 17.98 -19.07
CA LYS A 3 10.74 17.77 -17.63
C LYS A 3 9.75 16.77 -17.00
N ASP A 4 8.52 16.66 -17.53
CA ASP A 4 7.45 15.87 -16.91
C ASP A 4 7.60 14.35 -17.11
N MET A 5 8.13 13.90 -18.26
CA MET A 5 8.22 12.45 -18.56
C MET A 5 9.38 11.75 -17.84
N ALA A 6 10.54 12.40 -17.74
CA ALA A 6 11.71 11.84 -17.07
C ALA A 6 11.52 11.78 -15.55
N ASP A 7 10.82 12.76 -14.97
CA ASP A 7 10.46 12.76 -13.55
C ASP A 7 9.45 11.64 -13.25
N ASP A 8 8.44 11.44 -14.11
CA ASP A 8 7.48 10.34 -13.98
C ASP A 8 8.14 8.94 -14.06
N GLU A 9 9.12 8.76 -14.95
CA GLU A 9 9.89 7.50 -15.04
C GLU A 9 10.70 7.24 -13.78
N ALA A 10 11.38 8.26 -13.24
CA ALA A 10 12.17 8.14 -12.02
C ALA A 10 11.31 7.82 -10.79
N ILE A 11 10.13 8.45 -10.69
CA ILE A 11 9.12 8.18 -9.65
C ILE A 11 8.66 6.72 -9.72
N GLN A 12 8.27 6.26 -10.92
CA GLN A 12 7.81 4.88 -11.14
C GLN A 12 8.91 3.86 -10.82
N ALA A 13 10.15 4.10 -11.27
CA ALA A 13 11.26 3.21 -11.00
C ALA A 13 11.53 3.06 -9.50
N THR A 14 11.42 4.14 -8.72
CA THR A 14 11.62 4.11 -7.27
C THR A 14 10.52 3.34 -6.56
N ASN A 15 9.25 3.54 -6.96
CA ASN A 15 8.13 2.75 -6.44
C ASN A 15 8.30 1.25 -6.74
N ASP A 16 8.68 0.93 -7.97
CA ASP A 16 8.80 -0.46 -8.43
C ASP A 16 9.94 -1.17 -7.68
N ASP A 17 11.14 -0.58 -7.56
CA ASP A 17 12.24 -1.19 -6.80
C ASP A 17 11.87 -1.41 -5.32
N ALA A 18 11.21 -0.43 -4.70
CA ALA A 18 10.78 -0.57 -3.31
C ALA A 18 9.77 -1.71 -3.13
N SER A 19 8.79 -1.78 -4.02
CA SER A 19 7.73 -2.79 -3.98
C SER A 19 8.28 -4.18 -4.31
N GLU A 20 9.26 -4.29 -5.22
CA GLU A 20 9.96 -5.52 -5.52
C GLU A 20 10.81 -6.04 -4.35
N CYS A 21 11.52 -5.14 -3.67
CA CYS A 21 12.29 -5.50 -2.47
C CYS A 21 11.37 -6.02 -1.36
N LYS A 22 10.23 -5.35 -1.13
CA LYS A 22 9.20 -5.83 -0.19
C LYS A 22 8.71 -7.22 -0.58
N ARG A 23 8.33 -7.43 -1.84
CA ARG A 23 7.79 -8.70 -2.35
C ARG A 23 8.79 -9.85 -2.21
N TYR A 24 10.07 -9.60 -2.49
CA TYR A 24 11.12 -10.60 -2.36
C TYR A 24 11.32 -11.02 -0.89
N ALA A 25 11.41 -10.05 0.02
CA ALA A 25 11.59 -10.33 1.44
C ALA A 25 10.38 -11.08 2.05
N VAL A 26 9.15 -10.75 1.63
CA VAL A 26 7.94 -11.51 1.98
C VAL A 26 8.03 -12.95 1.49
N GLN A 27 8.49 -13.18 0.26
CA GLN A 27 8.64 -14.53 -0.30
C GLN A 27 9.63 -15.38 0.51
N LEU A 28 10.68 -14.76 1.05
CA LEU A 28 11.66 -15.42 1.92
C LEU A 28 11.17 -15.56 3.38
N GLY A 29 9.97 -15.09 3.71
CA GLY A 29 9.39 -15.23 5.03
C GLY A 29 9.91 -14.23 6.07
N TYR A 30 10.53 -13.12 5.65
CA TYR A 30 10.92 -12.06 6.61
C TYR A 30 9.69 -11.49 7.34
N TRP A 31 8.55 -11.35 6.65
CA TRP A 31 7.25 -11.11 7.27
C TRP A 31 6.12 -11.67 6.40
N SER A 32 4.91 -11.72 6.95
CA SER A 32 3.72 -12.14 6.22
C SER A 32 3.00 -10.93 5.62
N ASP A 33 2.75 -10.99 4.32
CA ASP A 33 1.95 -10.03 3.57
C ASP A 33 1.30 -10.76 2.38
N PRO A 34 0.02 -11.17 2.51
CA PRO A 34 -0.68 -11.90 1.46
C PRO A 34 -1.20 -10.99 0.33
N PHE A 35 -0.91 -9.69 0.37
CA PHE A 35 -1.49 -8.71 -0.55
C PHE A 35 -0.46 -8.16 -1.56
N ILE A 36 0.82 -8.11 -1.20
CA ILE A 36 1.87 -7.49 -2.05
C ILE A 36 1.99 -8.15 -3.43
N ASN A 37 1.65 -9.43 -3.55
CA ASN A 37 1.66 -10.17 -4.82
C ASN A 37 0.55 -9.74 -5.80
N PHE A 38 -0.46 -8.99 -5.38
CA PHE A 38 -1.48 -8.43 -6.28
C PHE A 38 -0.99 -7.17 -7.00
N PHE A 39 0.01 -6.49 -6.45
CA PHE A 39 0.61 -5.29 -7.00
C PHE A 39 1.92 -5.57 -7.73
N VAL A 40 2.73 -6.48 -7.19
CA VAL A 40 4.08 -6.76 -7.69
C VAL A 40 4.19 -8.22 -8.10
N LYS A 41 4.69 -8.44 -9.32
CA LYS A 41 4.99 -9.78 -9.84
C LYS A 41 6.22 -10.38 -9.15
N GLN A 42 6.62 -11.58 -9.57
CA GLN A 42 7.82 -12.25 -9.07
C GLN A 42 9.07 -11.40 -9.34
N THR A 43 9.97 -11.37 -8.36
CA THR A 43 11.07 -10.41 -8.30
C THR A 43 12.42 -11.09 -8.41
N ALA A 44 13.42 -10.33 -8.86
CA ALA A 44 14.80 -10.76 -8.85
C ALA A 44 15.33 -10.91 -7.42
N ARG A 45 16.36 -11.75 -7.25
CA ARG A 45 17.03 -11.95 -5.96
C ARG A 45 17.64 -10.64 -5.46
N LYS A 46 17.32 -10.26 -4.21
CA LYS A 46 17.95 -9.15 -3.48
C LYS A 46 18.93 -9.67 -2.42
N ALA A 47 19.94 -8.88 -2.08
CA ALA A 47 20.93 -9.23 -1.07
C ALA A 47 20.31 -9.35 0.34
N PRO A 48 20.81 -10.23 1.22
CA PRO A 48 20.26 -10.40 2.58
C PRO A 48 20.23 -9.12 3.42
N GLU A 49 21.20 -8.22 3.24
CA GLU A 49 21.29 -6.91 3.89
C GLU A 49 20.11 -6.01 3.51
N ILE A 50 19.72 -6.02 2.23
CA ILE A 50 18.57 -5.27 1.72
C ILE A 50 17.29 -5.80 2.38
N ASN A 51 17.10 -7.12 2.39
CA ASN A 51 15.91 -7.73 3.01
C ASN A 51 15.81 -7.42 4.50
N ARG A 52 16.94 -7.44 5.22
CA ARG A 52 16.99 -7.04 6.64
C ARG A 52 16.62 -5.57 6.83
N GLY A 53 17.09 -4.67 5.95
CA GLY A 53 16.72 -3.25 5.96
C GLY A 53 15.21 -3.05 5.76
N TYR A 54 14.62 -3.73 4.78
CA TYR A 54 13.17 -3.67 4.54
C TYR A 54 12.36 -4.27 5.69
N TYR A 55 12.82 -5.38 6.28
CA TYR A 55 12.18 -5.95 7.46
C TYR A 55 12.16 -4.95 8.62
N ALA A 56 13.30 -4.34 8.93
CA ALA A 56 13.39 -3.34 9.99
C ALA A 56 12.48 -2.14 9.71
N ARG A 57 12.45 -1.65 8.46
CA ARG A 57 11.55 -0.57 8.04
C ARG A 57 10.07 -0.93 8.25
N VAL A 58 9.64 -2.08 7.74
CA VAL A 58 8.23 -2.53 7.82
C VAL A 58 7.83 -2.76 9.27
N LYS A 59 8.63 -3.49 10.04
CA LYS A 59 8.32 -3.78 11.44
C LYS A 59 8.36 -2.53 12.32
N GLY A 60 9.27 -1.60 12.05
CA GLY A 60 9.29 -0.32 12.74
C GLY A 60 7.97 0.43 12.59
N ILE A 61 7.49 0.59 11.35
CA ILE A 61 6.21 1.25 11.06
C ILE A 61 5.04 0.48 11.70
N GLU A 62 5.00 -0.84 11.58
CA GLU A 62 3.93 -1.66 12.18
C GLU A 62 3.84 -1.47 13.70
N VAL A 63 4.97 -1.37 14.41
CA VAL A 63 4.99 -1.11 15.85
C VAL A 63 4.40 0.27 16.20
N PHE A 64 4.71 1.29 15.41
CA PHE A 64 4.15 2.64 15.65
C PHE A 64 2.65 2.67 15.39
N ILE A 65 2.19 2.05 14.29
CA ILE A 65 0.77 2.00 13.94
C ILE A 65 -0.03 1.21 14.98
N ASP A 66 0.46 0.04 15.43
CA ASP A 66 -0.19 -0.75 16.48
C ASP A 66 -0.36 0.07 17.78
N LYS A 67 0.69 0.76 18.22
CA LYS A 67 0.61 1.64 19.40
C LYS A 67 -0.35 2.80 19.20
N PHE A 68 -0.31 3.43 18.03
CA PHE A 68 -1.20 4.53 17.70
C PHE A 68 -2.67 4.10 17.73
N LEU A 69 -3.01 2.97 17.11
CA LEU A 69 -4.38 2.46 17.09
C LEU A 69 -4.87 2.04 18.48
N LYS A 70 -4.00 1.47 19.32
CA LYS A 70 -4.33 1.17 20.72
C LYS A 70 -4.65 2.40 21.55
N LEU A 71 -4.02 3.54 21.26
CA LEU A 71 -4.26 4.80 21.98
C LEU A 71 -5.43 5.60 21.42
N SER A 72 -5.61 5.59 20.10
CA SER A 72 -6.65 6.37 19.42
C SER A 72 -7.99 5.65 19.31
N GLY A 73 -8.01 4.32 19.45
CA GLY A 73 -9.20 3.51 19.27
C GLY A 73 -9.74 3.61 17.84
N ASP A 74 -11.05 3.67 17.73
CA ASP A 74 -11.80 3.80 16.47
C ASP A 74 -11.76 5.21 15.84
N LYS A 75 -11.10 6.17 16.49
CA LYS A 75 -10.97 7.57 16.05
C LYS A 75 -9.67 7.88 15.31
N GLY A 76 -8.76 6.90 15.21
CA GLY A 76 -7.47 7.06 14.56
C GLY A 76 -7.60 7.17 13.04
N GLN A 77 -6.91 8.14 12.45
CA GLN A 77 -6.78 8.27 11.00
C GLN A 77 -5.32 8.07 10.59
N ILE A 78 -5.11 7.41 9.45
CA ILE A 78 -3.77 7.18 8.88
C ILE A 78 -3.72 7.86 7.53
N ILE A 79 -2.71 8.70 7.32
CA ILE A 79 -2.41 9.34 6.03
C ILE A 79 -1.03 8.84 5.57
N ASN A 80 -1.00 8.06 4.50
CA ASN A 80 0.20 7.49 3.91
C ASN A 80 0.63 8.32 2.69
N LEU A 81 1.75 9.03 2.84
CA LEU A 81 2.27 9.95 1.83
C LEU A 81 3.33 9.25 0.97
N GLY A 82 3.19 9.30 -0.35
CA GLY A 82 4.02 8.50 -1.25
C GLY A 82 3.75 7.01 -1.03
N ALA A 83 2.47 6.65 -0.99
CA ALA A 83 2.01 5.33 -0.58
C ALA A 83 2.49 4.21 -1.51
N GLY A 84 2.79 4.50 -2.77
CA GLY A 84 3.21 3.53 -3.76
C GLY A 84 2.26 2.33 -3.81
N PHE A 85 2.82 1.14 -3.94
CA PHE A 85 2.08 -0.11 -3.77
C PHE A 85 2.12 -0.68 -2.35
N ASP A 86 2.17 0.16 -1.32
CA ASP A 86 2.03 -0.31 0.06
C ASP A 86 0.67 -0.99 0.29
N THR A 87 0.68 -2.00 1.15
CA THR A 87 -0.41 -2.93 1.42
C THR A 87 -0.92 -2.80 2.86
N LEU A 88 -0.40 -1.84 3.63
CA LEU A 88 -0.69 -1.67 5.06
C LEU A 88 -2.19 -1.67 5.37
N TYR A 89 -3.01 -1.00 4.56
CA TYR A 89 -4.46 -1.00 4.75
C TYR A 89 -5.03 -2.43 4.82
N TRP A 90 -4.78 -3.25 3.80
CA TRP A 90 -5.29 -4.63 3.76
C TRP A 90 -4.72 -5.49 4.89
N LYS A 91 -3.45 -5.29 5.27
CA LYS A 91 -2.86 -5.98 6.43
C LYS A 91 -3.56 -5.61 7.73
N LEU A 92 -3.88 -4.33 7.94
CA LEU A 92 -4.61 -3.87 9.12
C LEU A 92 -6.02 -4.48 9.17
N ARG A 93 -6.75 -4.43 8.05
CA ARG A 93 -8.09 -5.04 7.93
C ARG A 93 -8.06 -6.53 8.23
N ASN A 94 -7.09 -7.26 7.67
CA ASN A 94 -6.91 -8.69 7.93
C ASN A 94 -6.55 -9.00 9.38
N ALA A 95 -5.91 -8.07 10.09
CA ALA A 95 -5.63 -8.18 11.53
C ALA A 95 -6.81 -7.73 12.43
N GLY A 96 -7.96 -7.38 11.85
CA GLY A 96 -9.13 -6.90 12.59
C GLY A 96 -9.05 -5.43 13.02
N ASN A 97 -8.04 -4.69 12.54
CA ASN A 97 -7.90 -3.27 12.81
C ASN A 97 -8.59 -2.44 11.72
N SER A 98 -9.35 -1.42 12.12
CA SER A 98 -10.04 -0.52 11.21
C SER A 98 -9.90 0.92 11.71
N PRO A 99 -8.90 1.70 11.23
CA PRO A 99 -8.88 3.13 11.50
C PRO A 99 -10.13 3.80 10.92
N THR A 100 -10.51 4.97 11.45
CA THR A 100 -11.65 5.74 10.94
C THR A 100 -11.50 6.03 9.45
N ASN A 101 -10.30 6.47 9.06
CA ASN A 101 -9.94 6.74 7.68
C ASN A 101 -8.51 6.25 7.43
N PHE A 102 -8.32 5.58 6.30
CA PHE A 102 -7.02 5.29 5.74
C PHE A 102 -6.89 6.01 4.40
N ILE A 103 -6.05 7.03 4.36
CA ILE A 103 -5.87 7.91 3.22
C ILE A 103 -4.49 7.66 2.64
N GLU A 104 -4.41 7.48 1.33
CA GLU A 104 -3.17 7.34 0.60
C GLU A 104 -3.05 8.45 -0.43
N LEU A 105 -1.87 9.08 -0.48
CA LEU A 105 -1.54 10.13 -1.46
C LEU A 105 -0.31 9.69 -2.26
N ASP A 106 -0.36 9.81 -3.58
CA ASP A 106 0.80 9.60 -4.47
C ASP A 106 0.60 10.32 -5.81
N PHE A 107 1.63 10.34 -6.66
CA PHE A 107 1.54 10.92 -7.99
C PHE A 107 0.53 10.20 -8.89
N PRO A 108 -0.09 10.91 -9.87
CA PRO A 108 -1.16 10.36 -10.69
C PRO A 108 -0.77 9.06 -11.41
N SER A 109 0.50 8.98 -11.84
CA SER A 109 1.06 7.82 -12.55
C SER A 109 1.13 6.57 -11.67
N ILE A 110 1.26 6.73 -10.35
CA ILE A 110 1.31 5.64 -9.36
C ILE A 110 -0.10 5.26 -8.91
N THR A 111 -0.91 6.24 -8.54
CA THR A 111 -2.28 6.02 -8.06
C THR A 111 -3.15 5.38 -9.14
N ALA A 112 -2.99 5.76 -10.42
CA ALA A 112 -3.69 5.12 -11.53
C ALA A 112 -3.38 3.63 -11.66
N LYS A 113 -2.10 3.24 -11.53
CA LYS A 113 -1.70 1.84 -11.52
C LYS A 113 -2.28 1.12 -10.30
N LYS A 114 -2.21 1.74 -9.12
CA LYS A 114 -2.76 1.15 -7.89
C LYS A 114 -4.26 0.92 -8.00
N CYS A 115 -5.03 1.90 -8.48
CA CYS A 115 -6.45 1.77 -8.80
C CYS A 115 -6.73 0.60 -9.74
N TYR A 116 -5.95 0.47 -10.82
CA TYR A 116 -6.05 -0.66 -11.74
C TYR A 116 -5.83 -2.01 -11.03
N HIS A 117 -4.79 -2.13 -10.21
CA HIS A 117 -4.49 -3.35 -9.46
C HIS A 117 -5.59 -3.69 -8.45
N ILE A 118 -6.11 -2.70 -7.72
CA ILE A 118 -7.22 -2.90 -6.78
C ILE A 118 -8.46 -3.37 -7.54
N LYS A 119 -8.84 -2.68 -8.62
CA LYS A 119 -10.02 -3.01 -9.42
C LYS A 119 -9.96 -4.40 -10.06
N LYS A 120 -8.75 -4.87 -10.37
CA LYS A 120 -8.53 -6.18 -11.02
C LYS A 120 -8.66 -7.36 -10.06
N HIS A 121 -8.39 -7.18 -8.77
CA HIS A 121 -8.31 -8.29 -7.80
C HIS A 121 -9.46 -8.22 -6.80
N LYS A 122 -10.40 -9.17 -6.91
CA LYS A 122 -11.57 -9.25 -6.03
C LYS A 122 -11.20 -9.27 -4.54
N GLN A 123 -10.09 -9.94 -4.18
CA GLN A 123 -9.61 -9.99 -2.79
C GLN A 123 -9.32 -8.61 -2.20
N LEU A 124 -8.82 -7.68 -3.02
CA LEU A 124 -8.57 -6.31 -2.59
C LEU A 124 -9.87 -5.52 -2.45
N ILE A 125 -10.80 -5.71 -3.39
CA ILE A 125 -12.12 -5.04 -3.40
C ILE A 125 -12.99 -5.50 -2.23
N ASP A 126 -13.05 -6.81 -1.97
CA ASP A 126 -13.91 -7.37 -0.92
C ASP A 126 -13.50 -6.85 0.47
N THR A 127 -12.22 -6.50 0.66
CA THR A 127 -11.72 -5.88 1.89
C THR A 127 -12.18 -4.41 2.06
N LEU A 128 -12.57 -3.73 0.97
CA LEU A 128 -13.08 -2.36 0.96
C LEU A 128 -14.62 -2.31 1.19
N ASN A 129 -15.34 -3.40 0.89
CA ASN A 129 -16.81 -3.51 0.92
C ASN A 129 -17.39 -3.78 2.34
N THR A 130 -16.77 -3.28 3.40
CA THR A 130 -17.08 -3.74 4.76
C THR A 130 -18.21 -3.00 5.46
N GLU A 131 -18.64 -1.90 4.87
CA GLU A 131 -19.73 -1.04 5.33
C GLU A 131 -20.51 -0.71 4.06
N ASP A 132 -21.85 -0.65 4.10
CA ASP A 132 -22.77 -0.55 2.94
C ASP A 132 -22.58 0.69 2.02
N GLY A 133 -21.41 1.35 2.08
CA GLY A 133 -20.99 2.43 1.22
C GLY A 133 -20.57 1.98 -0.17
N GLU A 134 -20.87 2.84 -1.15
CA GLU A 134 -20.46 2.64 -2.54
C GLU A 134 -18.94 2.80 -2.71
N ILE A 135 -18.33 1.90 -3.47
CA ILE A 135 -16.96 2.08 -3.94
C ILE A 135 -16.97 2.88 -5.25
N ARG A 136 -16.29 4.01 -5.26
CA ARG A 136 -16.17 4.91 -6.42
C ARG A 136 -14.73 4.94 -6.89
N PHE A 137 -14.52 4.53 -8.14
CA PHE A 137 -13.22 4.64 -8.82
C PHE A 137 -13.24 5.80 -9.80
N SER A 138 -12.18 6.61 -9.78
CA SER A 138 -11.74 7.42 -10.91
C SER A 138 -10.55 6.73 -11.59
N THR A 139 -9.94 7.38 -12.59
CA THR A 139 -8.69 6.88 -13.19
C THR A 139 -7.55 6.84 -12.17
N THR A 140 -7.50 7.82 -11.26
CA THR A 140 -6.37 8.11 -10.36
C THR A 140 -6.75 8.09 -8.88
N ASP A 141 -8.04 8.00 -8.57
CA ASP A 141 -8.58 8.12 -7.22
C ASP A 141 -9.52 6.95 -6.94
N LEU A 142 -9.65 6.62 -5.68
CA LEU A 142 -10.55 5.58 -5.19
C LEU A 142 -11.12 6.03 -3.85
N HIS A 143 -12.44 5.98 -3.74
CA HIS A 143 -13.15 6.23 -2.50
C HIS A 143 -14.00 5.01 -2.13
N ALA A 144 -13.80 4.53 -0.92
CA ALA A 144 -14.65 3.55 -0.24
C ALA A 144 -15.04 4.10 1.14
N ALA A 145 -15.69 3.27 1.97
CA ALA A 145 -16.18 3.70 3.29
C ALA A 145 -15.09 4.30 4.20
N ASN A 146 -13.97 3.60 4.38
CA ASN A 146 -12.86 4.04 5.24
C ASN A 146 -11.48 4.01 4.55
N TYR A 147 -11.46 3.88 3.23
CA TYR A 147 -10.24 3.89 2.43
C TYR A 147 -10.37 4.90 1.30
N HIS A 148 -9.37 5.75 1.18
CA HIS A 148 -9.30 6.77 0.15
C HIS A 148 -7.90 6.80 -0.46
N LEU A 149 -7.83 6.76 -1.78
CA LEU A 149 -6.61 6.97 -2.55
C LEU A 149 -6.82 8.23 -3.37
N TYR A 150 -5.93 9.20 -3.20
CA TYR A 150 -5.93 10.45 -3.94
C TYR A 150 -4.61 10.69 -4.62
N THR A 151 -4.68 11.51 -5.66
CA THR A 151 -3.54 12.13 -6.33
C THR A 151 -3.23 13.51 -5.80
#